data_AF-A0A9X6B3M8-F1
#
_entry.id   AF-A0A9X6B3M8-F1
#
_cell.length_a   1.000
_cell.length_b   1.000
_cell.length_c   1.000
_cell.angle_alpha   90.00
_cell.angle_beta   90.00
_cell.angle_gamma   90.00
#
_symmetry.space_group_name_H-M   'P 1'
#
loop_
_entity.id
_entity.type
_entity.pdbx_description
1 polymer ?
#
loop_
_entity_poly.entity_id
_entity_poly.type
_entity_poly.pdbx_seq_one_letter_code
_entity_poly.pdbx_strand_id
1 'polypeptide(L)'
;MLIGATEIKFEKEKHSNVYVVGPTGAGKTRWYTIPNVKQEEKNIIVVESRKKEIYYATNQTKAKQGYEILQLDLLHPLFEERLQD
;
A
#
# COMPACT_ATOMS: atom_id res chain seq x y z
N MET A 1 -25.87 -28.35 6.50
CA MET A 1 -26.72 -27.39 5.75
C MET A 1 -25.93 -26.08 5.65
N LEU A 2 -25.29 -25.82 4.51
CA LEU A 2 -24.59 -24.56 4.27
C LEU A 2 -25.63 -23.59 3.68
N ILE A 3 -25.91 -22.51 4.39
CA ILE A 3 -26.91 -21.51 3.99
C ILE A 3 -26.15 -20.45 3.18
N GLY A 4 -26.38 -20.39 1.86
CA GLY A 4 -26.02 -19.29 0.97
C GLY A 4 -24.52 -19.02 0.78
N ALA A 5 -23.91 -19.61 -0.25
CA ALA A 5 -22.71 -19.02 -0.85
C ALA A 5 -23.15 -17.95 -1.86
N THR A 6 -23.13 -16.68 -1.46
CA THR A 6 -23.25 -15.57 -2.41
C THR A 6 -21.92 -15.42 -3.13
N GLU A 7 -21.90 -15.65 -4.44
CA GLU A 7 -20.79 -15.20 -5.30
C GLU A 7 -20.82 -13.68 -5.36
N ILE A 8 -19.85 -13.03 -4.72
CA ILE A 8 -19.60 -11.60 -4.91
C ILE A 8 -18.81 -11.45 -6.21
N LYS A 9 -19.50 -11.08 -7.30
CA LYS A 9 -18.84 -10.69 -8.55
C LYS A 9 -18.25 -9.30 -8.37
N PHE A 10 -16.92 -9.21 -8.33
CA PHE A 10 -16.23 -7.94 -8.43
C PHE A 10 -16.14 -7.56 -9.90
N GLU A 11 -17.01 -6.65 -10.35
CA GLU A 11 -16.81 -6.00 -11.65
C GLU A 11 -15.54 -5.14 -11.57
N LYS A 12 -14.62 -5.38 -12.51
CA LYS A 12 -13.30 -4.75 -12.49
C LYS A 12 -13.38 -3.39 -13.16
N GLU A 13 -13.86 -2.39 -12.43
CA GLU A 13 -13.67 -1.00 -12.83
C GLU A 13 -12.24 -0.55 -12.50
N LYS A 14 -11.64 0.30 -13.34
CA LYS A 14 -10.23 0.72 -13.22
C LYS A 14 -9.91 1.47 -11.91
N HIS A 15 -10.91 1.82 -11.10
CA HIS A 15 -10.78 2.68 -9.91
C HIS A 15 -11.60 2.20 -8.69
N SER A 16 -11.94 0.90 -8.62
CA SER A 16 -12.66 0.36 -7.45
C SER A 16 -11.76 0.25 -6.22
N ASN A 17 -12.31 0.55 -5.04
CA ASN A 17 -11.66 0.24 -3.77
C ASN A 17 -11.70 -1.27 -3.48
N VAL A 18 -10.62 -1.82 -2.96
CA VAL A 18 -10.51 -3.25 -2.64
C VAL A 18 -10.20 -3.42 -1.15
N TYR A 19 -10.87 -4.38 -0.52
CA TYR A 19 -10.62 -4.78 0.87
C TYR A 19 -9.98 -6.17 0.92
N VAL A 20 -8.77 -6.27 1.48
CA VAL A 20 -8.00 -7.53 1.53
C VAL A 20 -7.83 -7.97 2.99
N VAL A 21 -8.36 -9.16 3.31
CA VAL A 21 -8.37 -9.71 4.68
C VAL A 21 -7.66 -11.05 4.73
N GLY A 22 -6.94 -11.30 5.83
CA GLY A 22 -6.29 -12.58 6.10
C GLY A 22 -5.50 -12.53 7.40
N PRO A 23 -5.09 -13.69 7.95
CA PRO A 23 -4.32 -13.75 9.19
C PRO A 23 -2.94 -13.09 9.06
N THR A 24 -2.28 -12.86 10.20
CA THR A 24 -0.86 -12.48 10.22
C THR A 24 -0.04 -13.58 9.55
N GLY A 25 0.95 -13.20 8.72
CA GLY A 25 1.75 -14.16 7.95
C GLY A 25 1.13 -14.62 6.62
N ALA A 26 -0.13 -14.28 6.32
CA ALA A 26 -0.76 -14.61 5.04
C ALA A 26 -0.13 -13.93 3.79
N GLY A 27 0.86 -13.06 3.99
CA GLY A 27 1.58 -12.41 2.89
C GLY A 27 0.86 -11.21 2.27
N LYS A 28 -0.16 -10.62 2.93
CA LYS A 28 -0.89 -9.43 2.46
C LYS A 28 0.04 -8.31 1.98
N THR A 29 1.05 -7.96 2.78
CA THR A 29 2.02 -6.91 2.40
C THR A 29 2.81 -7.31 1.15
N ARG A 30 3.34 -8.54 1.13
CA ARG A 30 4.24 -9.04 0.08
C ARG A 30 3.52 -9.21 -1.26
N TRP A 31 2.32 -9.78 -1.25
CA TRP A 31 1.60 -10.19 -2.45
C TRP A 31 0.58 -9.17 -2.93
N TYR A 32 0.07 -8.29 -2.05
CA TYR A 32 -0.91 -7.28 -2.43
C TYR A 32 -0.33 -5.87 -2.34
N THR A 33 0.07 -5.42 -1.15
CA THR A 33 0.42 -4.00 -0.94
C THR A 33 1.65 -3.56 -1.74
N ILE A 34 2.78 -4.27 -1.64
CA ILE A 34 4.03 -3.91 -2.33
C ILE A 34 3.88 -3.84 -3.86
N PRO A 35 3.32 -4.86 -4.56
CA PRO A 35 3.19 -4.78 -6.01
C PRO A 35 2.23 -3.67 -6.45
N ASN A 36 1.10 -3.46 -5.75
CA ASN A 36 0.18 -2.37 -6.07
C ASN A 36 0.83 -1.00 -5.89
N VAL A 37 1.54 -0.77 -4.78
CA VAL A 37 2.27 0.48 -4.58
C VAL A 37 3.28 0.69 -5.71
N LYS A 38 4.10 -0.31 -6.06
CA LYS A 38 5.10 -0.16 -7.15
C LYS A 38 4.49 0.22 -8.51
N GLN A 39 3.35 -0.37 -8.85
CA GLN A 39 2.70 -0.19 -10.15
C GLN A 39 1.80 1.05 -10.24
N GLU A 40 1.35 1.60 -9.12
CA GLU A 40 0.36 2.68 -9.12
C GLU A 40 0.92 4.03 -9.62
N GLU A 41 0.11 4.79 -10.36
CA GLU A 41 0.48 6.07 -10.98
C GLU A 41 -0.51 7.19 -10.58
N LYS A 42 -0.92 7.23 -9.31
CA LYS A 42 -1.77 8.31 -8.76
C LYS A 42 -0.94 9.52 -8.35
N ASN A 43 -1.60 10.69 -8.28
CA ASN A 43 -0.98 11.93 -7.79
C ASN A 43 -0.42 11.80 -6.37
N ILE A 44 -1.08 11.01 -5.52
CA ILE A 44 -0.68 10.80 -4.12
C ILE A 44 -0.88 9.32 -3.78
N ILE A 45 0.11 8.72 -3.11
CA ILE A 45 0.04 7.37 -2.58
C ILE A 45 0.33 7.46 -1.09
N VAL A 46 -0.66 7.11 -0.26
CA VAL A 46 -0.52 7.07 1.20
C VAL A 46 -0.45 5.61 1.63
N VAL A 47 0.60 5.29 2.39
CA VAL A 47 0.76 3.97 3.01
C VAL A 47 0.91 4.16 4.51
N GLU A 48 -0.08 3.69 5.26
CA GLU A 48 0.03 3.57 6.72
C GLU A 48 0.48 2.15 7.06
N SER A 49 1.53 2.04 7.87
CA SER A 49 2.06 0.77 8.35
C SER A 49 2.89 0.98 9.60
N ARG A 50 2.71 0.09 10.59
CA ARG A 50 3.55 0.06 11.80
C ARG A 50 5.01 -0.34 11.53
N LYS A 51 5.32 -0.83 10.33
CA LYS A 51 6.66 -1.28 9.92
C LYS A 51 7.12 -0.56 8.66
N LYS A 52 8.43 -0.35 8.56
CA LYS A 52 9.09 0.27 7.38
C LYS A 52 9.29 -0.69 6.19
N GLU A 53 8.75 -1.92 6.24
CA GLU A 53 8.95 -2.94 5.20
C GLU A 53 8.45 -2.50 3.81
N ILE A 54 7.32 -1.79 3.77
CA ILE A 54 6.77 -1.27 2.50
C ILE A 54 7.66 -0.13 1.99
N TYR A 55 8.03 0.81 2.86
CA TYR A 55 8.94 1.91 2.51
C TYR A 55 10.22 1.40 1.85
N TYR A 56 10.96 0.50 2.51
CA TYR A 56 12.21 -0.04 1.96
C TYR A 56 12.01 -0.82 0.65
N ALA A 57 10.85 -1.46 0.49
CA ALA A 57 10.55 -2.20 -0.73
C ALA A 57 10.19 -1.30 -1.92
N THR A 58 9.68 -0.08 -1.70
CA THR A 58 9.04 0.72 -2.76
C THR A 58 9.65 2.11 -2.97
N ASN A 59 10.39 2.67 -2.01
CA ASN A 59 10.87 4.07 -2.07
C ASN A 59 11.69 4.37 -3.34
N GLN A 60 12.68 3.55 -3.68
CA GLN A 60 13.54 3.76 -4.84
C GLN A 60 12.76 3.65 -6.15
N THR A 61 11.80 2.72 -6.23
CA THR A 61 10.93 2.60 -7.41
C THR A 61 10.11 3.87 -7.60
N LYS A 62 9.54 4.43 -6.52
CA LYS A 62 8.73 5.64 -6.58
C LYS A 62 9.55 6.89 -6.86
N ALA A 63 10.73 7.02 -6.25
CA ALA A 63 11.66 8.10 -6.55
C ALA A 63 12.06 8.09 -8.04
N LYS A 64 12.36 6.91 -8.61
CA LYS A 64 12.65 6.75 -10.05
C LYS A 64 11.45 7.09 -10.96
N GLN A 65 10.23 6.93 -10.46
CA GLN A 65 8.99 7.35 -11.15
C GLN A 65 8.72 8.86 -11.00
N GLY A 66 9.57 9.62 -10.30
CA GLY A 66 9.45 11.07 -10.14
C GLY A 66 8.63 11.51 -8.92
N TYR A 67 8.30 10.60 -8.00
CA TYR A 67 7.59 10.96 -6.77
C TYR A 67 8.53 11.59 -5.74
N GLU A 68 8.05 12.64 -5.07
CA GLU A 68 8.62 13.07 -3.80
C GLU A 68 8.24 12.06 -2.71
N ILE A 69 9.24 11.61 -1.94
CA ILE A 69 9.07 10.60 -0.90
C ILE A 69 9.14 11.28 0.46
N LEU A 70 8.05 11.17 1.22
CA LEU A 70 7.93 11.69 2.57
C LEU A 70 7.70 10.53 3.54
N GLN A 71 8.42 10.53 4.66
CA GLN A 71 8.17 9.63 5.78
C GLN A 71 7.66 10.46 6.97
N LEU A 72 6.42 10.20 7.40
CA LEU A 72 5.80 10.88 8.52
C LEU A 72 5.93 10.02 9.79
N ASP A 73 6.50 10.59 10.85
CA ASP A 73 6.39 10.02 12.20
C ASP A 73 5.10 10.53 12.85
N LEU A 74 4.09 9.65 12.93
CA LEU A 74 2.79 10.01 13.53
C LEU A 74 2.83 10.13 15.06
N LEU A 75 3.91 9.69 15.71
CA LEU A 75 4.13 9.91 17.15
C LEU A 75 4.83 11.25 17.41
N HIS A 76 5.61 11.74 16.44
CA HIS A 76 6.31 13.02 16.50
C HIS A 76 6.00 13.85 15.25
N PRO A 77 4.84 14.55 15.22
CA PRO A 77 4.28 15.15 14.00
C PRO A 77 5.09 16.31 13.42
N LEU A 78 6.17 16.72 14.09
CA LEU A 78 7.10 17.76 13.61
C LEU A 78 8.37 17.16 12.98
N PHE A 79 8.51 15.83 12.96
CA PHE A 79 9.64 15.16 12.33
C PHE A 79 9.29 14.77 10.89
N GLU A 80 9.77 15.58 9.94
CA GLU A 80 9.78 15.26 8.52
C GLU A 80 11.21 14.98 8.09
N GLU A 81 11.49 13.74 7.69
CA GLU A 81 12.74 13.38 7.04
C GLU A 81 12.51 13.34 5.53
N ARG A 82 13.06 14.33 4.81
CA ARG A 82 13.10 14.32 3.35
C ARG A 82 14.21 13.39 2.91
N LEU A 83 13.83 12.20 2.48
CA LEU A 83 14.75 11.13 2.10
C LEU A 83 15.15 11.34 0.63
N GLN A 84 15.90 12.41 0.36
CA GLN A 84 16.54 12.67 -0.94
C GLN A 84 18.05 12.81 -0.73
N ASP A 85 18.78 11.76 -1.13
CA ASP A 85 20.16 11.81 -1.62
C ASP A 85 20.16 11.22 -3.04
#